data_AF-A0A9D1P4L7-F1
#
_entry.id   AF-A0A9D1P4L7-F1
#
_cell.length_a   1.000
_cell.length_b   1.000
_cell.length_c   1.000
_cell.angle_alpha   90.00
_cell.angle_beta   90.00
_cell.angle_gamma   90.00
#
_symmetry.space_group_name_H-M   'P 1'
#
loop_
_entity.id
_entity.type
_entity.pdbx_description
1 polymer ?
#
loop_
_entity_poly.entity_id
_entity_poly.type
_entity_poly.pdbx_seq_one_letter_code
_entity_poly.pdbx_strand_id
1 'polypeptide(L)'
;MASRTNNGLARICNYICVVLMLVILVFQFLPFWHYSTEEESFATSIQTYIWFPGECRDLDDYLAEQTGNEDIEAGQILGMPILVLVSGAVGIVLCLIKAKSAIVSLLPAICGISGIWGFLSTPAFQLGSNWVVSLVLCIAVLLVSLVSLLTLAKKEKA
;
A
#
# COMPACT_ATOMS: atom_id res chain seq x y z
N MET A 1 -21.20 21.27 -20.88
CA MET A 1 -19.82 21.54 -20.41
C MET A 1 -19.42 20.71 -19.19
N ALA A 2 -20.28 20.56 -18.18
CA ALA A 2 -19.98 19.81 -16.94
C ALA A 2 -19.44 18.37 -17.14
N SER A 3 -19.95 17.60 -18.12
CA SER A 3 -19.49 16.22 -18.34
C SER A 3 -18.06 16.12 -18.90
N ARG A 4 -17.58 17.12 -19.66
CA ARG A 4 -16.19 17.14 -20.17
C ARG A 4 -15.20 17.48 -19.05
N THR A 5 -15.55 18.40 -18.16
CA THR A 5 -14.71 18.79 -17.01
C THR A 5 -14.56 17.66 -15.99
N ASN A 6 -15.65 16.94 -15.69
CA ASN A 6 -15.62 15.78 -14.78
C ASN A 6 -14.74 14.63 -15.31
N ASN A 7 -14.75 14.40 -16.63
CA ASN A 7 -13.88 13.39 -17.26
C ASN A 7 -12.40 13.80 -17.29
N GLY A 8 -12.09 15.10 -17.24
CA GLY A 8 -10.72 15.61 -17.15
C GLY A 8 -10.14 15.44 -15.75
N LEU A 9 -10.91 15.81 -14.72
CA LEU A 9 -10.50 15.65 -13.32
C LEU A 9 -10.29 14.19 -12.93
N ALA A 10 -11.23 13.29 -13.28
CA ALA A 10 -11.09 11.85 -13.02
C ALA A 10 -9.83 11.26 -13.68
N ARG A 11 -9.47 11.75 -14.87
CA ARG A 11 -8.24 11.34 -15.55
C ARG A 11 -6.98 11.77 -14.80
N ILE A 12 -6.93 13.02 -14.34
CA ILE A 12 -5.80 13.55 -13.57
C ILE A 12 -5.66 12.75 -12.26
N CYS A 13 -6.76 12.54 -11.53
CA CYS A 13 -6.75 11.75 -10.30
C CYS A 13 -6.26 10.31 -10.56
N ASN A 14 -6.72 9.65 -11.62
CA ASN A 14 -6.27 8.32 -11.98
C ASN A 14 -4.76 8.26 -12.29
N TYR A 15 -4.20 9.24 -12.99
CA TYR A 15 -2.75 9.28 -13.22
C TYR A 15 -1.95 9.55 -11.94
N ILE A 16 -2.44 10.42 -11.06
CA ILE A 16 -1.82 10.63 -9.75
C ILE A 16 -1.86 9.33 -8.94
N CYS A 17 -2.99 8.62 -8.90
CA CYS A 17 -3.09 7.32 -8.24
C CYS A 17 -2.11 6.30 -8.84
N VAL A 18 -1.91 6.26 -10.16
CA VAL A 18 -0.92 5.38 -10.79
C VAL A 18 0.49 5.67 -10.26
N VAL A 19 0.91 6.93 -10.24
CA VAL A 19 2.23 7.31 -9.75
C VAL A 19 2.40 6.94 -8.29
N LEU A 20 1.43 7.28 -7.44
CA LEU A 20 1.49 6.98 -6.00
C LEU A 20 1.49 5.47 -5.72
N MET A 21 0.63 4.69 -6.40
CA MET A 21 0.62 3.23 -6.25
C MET A 21 1.91 2.60 -6.75
N LEU A 22 2.51 3.08 -7.85
CA LEU A 22 3.81 2.60 -8.31
C LEU A 22 4.89 2.81 -7.23
N VAL A 23 4.92 3.98 -6.60
CA VAL A 23 5.87 4.25 -5.51
C VAL A 23 5.62 3.32 -4.32
N ILE A 24 4.36 3.11 -3.92
CA ILE A 24 3.99 2.17 -2.85
C ILE A 24 4.47 0.75 -3.19
N LEU A 25 4.25 0.28 -4.42
CA LEU A 25 4.70 -1.04 -4.84
C LEU A 25 6.21 -1.16 -4.79
N VAL A 26 6.95 -0.17 -5.29
CA VAL A 26 8.43 -0.15 -5.20
C VAL A 26 8.87 -0.25 -3.74
N PHE A 27 8.23 0.48 -2.82
CA PHE A 27 8.57 0.47 -1.41
C PHE A 27 8.37 -0.91 -0.75
N GLN A 28 7.50 -1.76 -1.28
CA GLN A 28 7.35 -3.12 -0.75
C GLN A 28 8.54 -4.04 -1.06
N PHE A 29 9.30 -3.74 -2.12
CA PHE A 29 10.49 -4.51 -2.53
C PHE A 29 11.80 -3.89 -2.06
N LEU A 30 11.77 -2.65 -1.54
CA LEU A 30 12.94 -2.03 -0.93
C LEU A 30 13.17 -2.57 0.49
N PRO A 31 14.42 -2.54 0.99
CA PRO A 31 14.69 -2.89 2.38
C PRO A 31 13.84 -2.04 3.33
N PHE A 32 13.08 -2.70 4.19
CA PHE A 32 12.07 -2.07 5.04
C PHE A 32 12.46 -2.20 6.51
N TRP A 33 12.63 -3.43 6.97
CA TRP A 33 13.18 -3.73 8.29
C TRP A 33 14.70 -3.76 8.22
N HIS A 34 15.33 -3.08 9.17
CA HIS A 34 16.77 -3.08 9.36
C HIS A 34 17.01 -3.52 10.80
N TYR A 35 17.71 -4.63 10.95
CA TYR A 35 17.94 -5.27 12.25
C TYR A 35 19.38 -5.77 12.29
N SER A 36 19.92 -5.91 13.49
CA SER A 36 21.29 -6.36 13.70
C SER A 36 21.31 -7.49 14.70
N THR A 37 22.10 -8.50 14.40
CA THR A 37 22.56 -9.49 15.36
C THR A 37 23.88 -9.03 15.98
N GLU A 38 24.43 -9.77 16.94
CA GLU A 38 25.70 -9.40 17.60
C GLU A 38 26.88 -9.23 16.62
N GLU A 39 26.82 -9.83 15.43
CA GLU A 39 27.92 -9.86 14.46
C GLU A 39 27.58 -9.20 13.12
N GLU A 40 26.31 -9.16 12.70
CA GLU A 40 25.92 -8.68 11.36
C GLU A 40 24.64 -7.82 11.36
N SER A 41 24.61 -6.83 10.46
CA SER A 41 23.44 -6.00 10.16
C SER A 41 22.74 -6.49 8.91
N PHE A 42 21.44 -6.76 9.03
CA PHE A 42 20.58 -7.26 7.96
C PHE A 42 19.54 -6.21 7.56
N ALA A 43 19.06 -6.31 6.33
CA ALA A 43 17.99 -5.48 5.82
C ALA A 43 17.06 -6.32 4.93
N THR A 44 15.78 -6.38 5.31
CA THR A 44 14.79 -7.27 4.68
C THR A 44 13.60 -6.46 4.17
N SER A 45 13.20 -6.71 2.93
CA SER A 45 12.01 -6.10 2.33
C SER A 45 10.73 -6.79 2.80
N ILE A 46 9.59 -6.09 2.73
CA ILE A 46 8.27 -6.67 3.05
C ILE A 46 8.00 -7.89 2.17
N GLN A 47 8.30 -7.80 0.88
CA GLN A 47 8.05 -8.90 -0.06
C GLN A 47 8.97 -10.09 0.20
N THR A 48 10.26 -9.88 0.50
CA THR A 48 11.18 -10.97 0.83
C THR A 48 10.64 -11.80 2.00
N TYR A 49 10.20 -11.14 3.06
CA TYR A 49 9.63 -11.79 4.23
C TYR A 49 8.38 -12.64 3.92
N ILE A 50 7.52 -12.17 3.01
CA ILE A 50 6.25 -12.85 2.70
C ILE A 50 6.45 -14.03 1.77
N TRP A 51 7.34 -13.91 0.79
CA TRP A 51 7.59 -14.99 -0.16
C TRP A 51 8.50 -16.07 0.43
N PHE A 52 9.39 -15.68 1.35
CA PHE A 52 10.39 -16.57 1.95
C PHE A 52 10.44 -16.41 3.49
N PRO A 53 9.33 -16.63 4.22
CA PRO A 53 9.30 -16.43 5.67
C PRO A 53 10.30 -17.36 6.40
N GLY A 54 10.46 -18.60 5.93
CA GLY A 54 11.39 -19.56 6.51
C GLY A 54 12.88 -19.19 6.36
N GLU A 55 13.22 -18.26 5.47
CA GLU A 55 14.59 -17.75 5.29
C GLU A 55 14.88 -16.50 6.15
N CYS A 56 13.84 -15.96 6.82
CA CYS A 56 13.91 -14.71 7.57
C CYS A 56 13.81 -14.92 9.09
N ARG A 57 14.38 -16.01 9.61
CA ARG A 57 14.27 -16.36 11.05
C ARG A 57 14.81 -15.28 11.98
N ASP A 58 15.93 -14.66 11.61
CA ASP A 58 16.51 -13.58 12.41
C ASP A 58 15.59 -12.33 12.47
N LEU A 59 14.77 -12.13 11.43
CA LEU A 59 13.75 -11.09 11.43
C LEU A 59 12.57 -11.48 12.33
N ASP A 60 12.15 -12.75 12.33
CA ASP A 60 11.09 -13.22 13.23
C ASP A 60 11.49 -13.02 14.70
N ASP A 61 12.72 -13.39 15.06
CA ASP A 61 13.26 -13.20 16.42
C ASP A 61 13.31 -11.70 16.79
N TYR A 62 13.79 -10.85 15.88
CA TYR A 62 13.80 -9.40 16.06
C TYR A 62 12.39 -8.82 16.24
N LEU A 63 11.42 -9.24 15.41
CA LEU A 63 10.05 -8.75 15.48
C LEU A 63 9.38 -9.22 16.78
N ALA A 64 9.58 -10.48 17.19
CA ALA A 64 9.05 -11.01 18.44
C ALA A 64 9.60 -10.25 19.66
N GLU A 65 10.91 -10.03 19.70
CA GLU A 65 11.57 -9.28 20.79
C GLU A 65 11.05 -7.84 20.88
N GLN A 66 11.02 -7.12 19.74
CA GLN A 66 10.66 -5.69 19.74
C GLN A 66 9.18 -5.43 19.97
N THR A 67 8.31 -6.37 19.62
CA THR A 67 6.86 -6.24 19.82
C THR A 67 6.36 -6.89 21.11
N GLY A 68 7.20 -7.67 21.80
CA GLY A 68 6.83 -8.42 22.99
C GLY A 68 5.81 -9.53 22.71
N ASN A 69 5.76 -10.02 21.47
CA ASN A 69 4.80 -11.03 21.04
C ASN A 69 5.55 -12.22 20.42
N GLU A 70 5.72 -13.28 21.22
CA GLU A 70 6.45 -14.49 20.83
C GLU A 70 5.72 -15.29 19.73
N ASP A 71 4.43 -15.02 19.51
CA ASP A 71 3.59 -15.69 18.51
C ASP A 71 3.32 -14.80 17.27
N ILE A 72 4.28 -13.96 16.86
CA ILE A 72 4.18 -13.30 15.55
C ILE A 72 4.33 -14.35 14.46
N GLU A 73 3.18 -14.88 14.02
CA GLU A 73 3.12 -15.70 12.83
C GLU A 73 3.15 -14.82 11.58
N ALA A 74 3.95 -15.20 10.58
CA ALA A 74 3.99 -14.56 9.27
C ALA A 74 2.59 -14.39 8.64
N GLY A 75 1.65 -15.29 8.97
CA GLY A 75 0.25 -15.22 8.55
C GLY A 75 -0.49 -13.95 9.01
N GLN A 76 -0.10 -13.37 10.16
CA GLN A 76 -0.67 -12.11 10.67
C GLN A 76 -0.16 -10.89 9.89
N ILE A 77 1.02 -10.99 9.29
CA ILE A 77 1.70 -9.92 8.54
C ILE A 77 1.38 -10.00 7.03
N LEU A 78 0.88 -11.14 6.55
CA LEU A 78 0.65 -11.43 5.13
C LEU A 78 -0.51 -10.64 4.49
N GLY A 79 -1.53 -10.28 5.26
CA GLY A 79 -2.78 -9.72 4.74
C GLY A 79 -2.62 -8.37 4.02
N MET A 80 -1.98 -7.39 4.67
CA MET A 80 -1.83 -6.05 4.08
C MET A 80 -0.98 -6.07 2.81
N PRO A 81 0.21 -6.67 2.77
CA PRO A 81 1.08 -6.52 1.63
C PRO A 81 0.56 -7.23 0.39
N ILE A 82 -0.13 -8.38 0.53
CA ILE A 82 -0.81 -9.03 -0.59
C ILE A 82 -1.95 -8.16 -1.12
N LEU A 83 -2.78 -7.59 -0.24
CA LEU A 83 -3.86 -6.71 -0.67
C LEU A 83 -3.34 -5.48 -1.39
N VAL A 84 -2.30 -4.84 -0.87
CA VAL A 84 -1.64 -3.68 -1.49
C VAL A 84 -0.98 -4.07 -2.82
N LEU A 85 -0.33 -5.23 -2.91
CA LEU A 85 0.30 -5.73 -4.13
C LEU A 85 -0.74 -5.96 -5.24
N VAL A 86 -1.80 -6.72 -4.93
CA VAL A 86 -2.84 -7.07 -5.90
C VAL A 86 -3.66 -5.84 -6.28
N SER A 87 -4.17 -5.09 -5.31
CA SER A 87 -4.99 -3.90 -5.59
C SER A 87 -4.18 -2.78 -6.23
N GLY A 88 -2.91 -2.61 -5.87
CA GLY A 88 -1.99 -1.66 -6.49
C GLY A 88 -1.68 -2.03 -7.94
N ALA A 89 -1.28 -3.28 -8.22
CA ALA A 89 -0.96 -3.72 -9.58
C ALA A 89 -2.17 -3.67 -10.50
N VAL A 90 -3.31 -4.25 -10.08
CA VAL A 90 -4.54 -4.23 -10.87
C VAL A 90 -5.08 -2.80 -10.99
N GLY A 91 -5.00 -2.02 -9.92
CA GLY A 91 -5.38 -0.60 -9.89
C GLY A 91 -4.62 0.22 -10.92
N ILE A 92 -3.29 0.06 -11.01
CA ILE A 92 -2.46 0.73 -12.02
C ILE A 92 -2.93 0.40 -13.43
N VAL A 93 -3.07 -0.90 -13.74
CA VAL A 93 -3.49 -1.37 -15.07
C VAL A 93 -4.84 -0.78 -15.46
N LEU A 94 -5.83 -0.86 -14.57
CA LEU A 94 -7.15 -0.34 -14.86
C LEU A 94 -7.16 1.19 -14.97
N CYS A 95 -6.45 1.91 -14.10
CA CYS A 95 -6.33 3.37 -14.16
C CYS A 95 -5.69 3.83 -15.46
N LEU A 96 -4.78 3.06 -16.06
CA LEU A 96 -4.18 3.37 -17.36
C LEU A 96 -5.13 3.07 -18.53
N ILE A 97 -5.79 1.91 -18.54
CA ILE A 97 -6.69 1.50 -19.63
C ILE A 97 -7.98 2.35 -19.65
N LYS A 98 -8.56 2.58 -18.47
CA LYS A 98 -9.86 3.24 -18.29
C LYS A 98 -9.73 4.57 -17.55
N ALA A 99 -8.67 5.33 -17.85
CA ALA A 99 -8.32 6.58 -17.15
C ALA A 99 -9.45 7.62 -17.07
N LYS A 100 -10.42 7.63 -18.00
CA LYS A 100 -11.56 8.57 -17.97
C LYS A 100 -12.68 8.17 -17.01
N SER A 101 -12.64 6.95 -16.47
CA SER A 101 -13.70 6.40 -15.64
C SER A 101 -13.35 6.53 -14.16
N ALA A 102 -14.20 7.22 -13.41
CA ALA A 102 -14.02 7.44 -11.98
C ALA A 102 -14.21 6.16 -11.14
N ILE A 103 -15.01 5.19 -11.61
CA ILE A 103 -15.23 3.92 -10.89
C ILE A 103 -13.94 3.10 -10.72
N VAL A 104 -12.98 3.34 -11.61
CA VAL A 104 -11.69 2.65 -11.61
C VAL A 104 -10.85 3.05 -10.39
N SER A 105 -11.11 4.23 -9.81
CA SER A 105 -10.46 4.69 -8.58
C SER A 105 -10.86 3.89 -7.33
N LEU A 106 -11.78 2.92 -7.44
CA LEU A 106 -12.13 2.01 -6.36
C LEU A 106 -10.95 1.11 -5.96
N LEU A 107 -10.18 0.59 -6.92
CA LEU A 107 -9.01 -0.26 -6.61
C LEU A 107 -7.90 0.53 -5.92
N PRO A 108 -7.51 1.73 -6.39
CA PRO A 108 -6.66 2.63 -5.62
C PRO A 108 -7.19 2.91 -4.21
N ALA A 109 -8.49 3.13 -4.02
CA ALA A 109 -9.06 3.32 -2.68
C ALA A 109 -8.87 2.08 -1.79
N ILE A 110 -9.09 0.87 -2.32
CA ILE A 110 -8.83 -0.40 -1.60
C ILE A 110 -7.34 -0.53 -1.27
N CYS A 111 -6.44 -0.17 -2.18
CA CYS A 111 -5.00 -0.14 -1.94
C CYS A 111 -4.63 0.82 -0.79
N GLY A 112 -5.21 2.02 -0.78
CA GLY A 112 -4.99 2.99 0.30
C GLY A 112 -5.52 2.49 1.65
N ILE A 113 -6.74 1.95 1.69
CA ILE A 113 -7.38 1.43 2.92
C ILE A 113 -6.59 0.25 3.48
N SER A 114 -6.24 -0.72 2.63
CA SER A 114 -5.49 -1.92 3.06
C SER A 114 -4.11 -1.56 3.62
N GLY A 115 -3.40 -0.62 2.99
CA GLY A 115 -2.14 -0.10 3.51
C GLY A 115 -2.29 0.58 4.86
N ILE A 116 -3.24 1.52 5.00
CA ILE A 116 -3.53 2.20 6.28
C ILE A 116 -3.87 1.19 7.37
N TRP A 117 -4.74 0.23 7.05
CA TRP A 117 -5.13 -0.82 7.99
C TRP A 117 -3.92 -1.62 8.45
N GLY A 118 -3.08 -2.13 7.55
CA GLY A 118 -1.90 -2.91 7.96
C GLY A 118 -0.89 -2.11 8.78
N PHE A 119 -0.53 -0.90 8.35
CA PHE A 119 0.44 -0.08 9.08
C PHE A 119 -0.04 0.33 10.48
N LEU A 120 -1.35 0.49 10.68
CA LEU A 120 -1.91 0.88 11.97
C LEU A 120 -2.29 -0.31 12.87
N SER A 121 -2.67 -1.45 12.30
CA SER A 121 -3.13 -2.62 13.07
C SER A 121 -2.01 -3.61 13.43
N THR A 122 -0.88 -3.58 12.74
CA THR A 122 0.22 -4.53 12.95
C THR A 122 1.49 -3.81 13.41
N PRO A 123 1.92 -3.97 14.69
CA PRO A 123 3.11 -3.32 15.24
C PRO A 123 4.39 -3.63 14.47
N ALA A 124 4.52 -4.84 13.90
CA ALA A 124 5.67 -5.24 13.10
C ALA A 124 5.96 -4.26 11.95
N PHE A 125 4.92 -3.71 11.29
CA PHE A 125 5.13 -2.73 10.22
C PHE A 125 5.61 -1.37 10.71
N GLN A 126 5.41 -1.03 11.99
CA GLN A 126 5.83 0.24 12.58
C GLN A 126 7.32 0.25 12.93
N LEU A 127 7.97 -0.92 12.94
CA LEU A 127 9.42 -1.07 13.11
C LEU A 127 10.19 -0.81 11.80
N GLY A 128 9.50 -0.68 10.66
CA GLY A 128 10.15 -0.42 9.39
C GLY A 128 10.65 1.02 9.24
N SER A 129 11.86 1.20 8.75
CA SER A 129 12.51 2.51 8.57
C SER A 129 11.66 3.58 7.87
N ASN A 130 10.84 3.18 6.90
CA ASN A 130 10.04 4.07 6.07
C ASN A 130 8.52 3.93 6.29
N TRP A 131 8.08 3.35 7.42
CA TRP A 131 6.67 3.05 7.65
C TRP A 131 5.76 4.29 7.59
N VAL A 132 6.21 5.42 8.15
CA VAL A 132 5.46 6.69 8.12
C VAL A 132 5.27 7.18 6.69
N VAL A 133 6.32 7.08 5.86
CA VAL A 133 6.26 7.51 4.45
C VAL A 133 5.27 6.63 3.69
N SER A 134 5.34 5.31 3.87
CA SER A 134 4.40 4.37 3.27
C SER A 134 2.96 4.63 3.70
N LEU A 135 2.73 4.92 5.00
CA LEU A 135 1.41 5.28 5.51
C LEU A 135 0.87 6.58 4.87
N VAL A 136 1.71 7.63 4.78
CA VAL A 136 1.34 8.90 4.14
C VAL A 136 1.00 8.70 2.67
N LEU A 137 1.74 7.85 1.95
CA LEU A 137 1.45 7.50 0.56
C LEU A 137 0.09 6.79 0.43
N CYS A 138 -0.22 5.84 1.32
CA CYS A 138 -1.52 5.17 1.35
C CYS A 138 -2.68 6.15 1.62
N ILE A 139 -2.49 7.11 2.53
CA ILE A 139 -3.46 8.20 2.78
C ILE A 139 -3.63 9.07 1.54
N ALA A 140 -2.53 9.46 0.89
CA ALA A 140 -2.58 10.27 -0.33
C ALA A 140 -3.35 9.56 -1.45
N VAL A 141 -3.09 8.26 -1.67
CA VAL A 141 -3.85 7.44 -2.63
C VAL A 141 -5.33 7.44 -2.28
N LEU A 142 -5.69 7.22 -1.02
CA LEU A 142 -7.08 7.19 -0.59
C LEU A 142 -7.77 8.53 -0.86
N LEU A 143 -7.16 9.65 -0.47
CA LEU A 143 -7.74 10.98 -0.67
C LEU A 143 -7.96 11.30 -2.15
N VAL A 144 -6.98 11.03 -3.01
CA VAL A 144 -7.10 11.26 -4.46
C VAL A 144 -8.19 10.37 -5.07
N SER A 145 -8.29 9.13 -4.58
CA SER A 145 -9.30 8.17 -5.03
C SER A 145 -10.71 8.60 -4.62
N LEU A 146 -10.90 9.11 -3.39
CA LEU A 146 -12.17 9.66 -2.93
C LEU A 146 -12.56 10.88 -3.75
N VAL A 147 -11.63 11.79 -4.06
CA VAL A 147 -11.90 12.94 -4.93
C VAL A 147 -12.40 12.48 -6.30
N SER A 148 -11.76 11.48 -6.90
CA SER A 148 -12.20 10.89 -8.17
C SER A 148 -13.61 10.29 -8.06
N LEU A 149 -13.86 9.48 -7.04
CA LEU A 149 -15.17 8.83 -6.82
C LEU A 149 -16.30 9.84 -6.54
N LEU A 150 -16.01 10.94 -5.85
CA LEU A 150 -16.98 12.01 -5.61
C LEU A 150 -17.43 12.68 -6.93
N THR A 151 -16.59 12.70 -7.97
CA THR A 151 -17.01 13.17 -9.30
C THR A 151 -18.06 12.25 -9.95
N LEU A 152 -18.02 10.94 -9.66
CA LEU A 152 -19.02 9.98 -10.11
C LEU A 152 -20.35 10.21 -9.41
N ALA A 153 -20.34 10.32 -8.08
CA ALA A 153 -21.55 10.54 -7.29
C ALA A 153 -22.27 11.85 -7.63
N LYS A 154 -21.52 12.90 -7.97
CA LYS A 154 -22.10 14.17 -8.46
C LYS A 154 -22.73 14.03 -9.85
N LYS A 155 -22.23 13.13 -10.69
CA LYS A 155 -22.77 12.88 -12.03
C LYS A 155 -24.08 12.09 -12.00
N GLU A 156 -24.27 11.18 -11.05
CA GLU A 156 -25.53 10.43 -10.89
C GLU A 156 -26.68 11.29 -10.34
N LYS A 157 -26.37 12.37 -9.61
CA LYS A 157 -27.37 13.29 -9.04
C LYS A 157 -27.83 14.41 -9.97
N ALA A 158 -27.19 14.57 -11.13
CA ALA A 158 -27.46 15.65 -12.10
C ALA A 158 -28.15 15.10 -13.35
#